data_AF-A0A1B0GMY6-F1
#
_entry.id   AF-A0A1B0GMY6-F1
#
_cell.length_a   1.000
_cell.length_b   1.000
_cell.length_c   1.000
_cell.angle_alpha   90.00
_cell.angle_beta   90.00
_cell.angle_gamma   90.00
#
_symmetry.space_group_name_H-M   'P 1'
#
loop_
_entity.id
_entity.type
_entity.pdbx_description
1 polymer ?
#
loop_
_entity_poly.entity_id
_entity_poly.type
_entity_poly.pdbx_seq_one_letter_code
_entity_poly.pdbx_strand_id
1 'polypeptide(L)'
;MTQFINNANVTTENILGVTEKEFMDQMGVFFVNFVSQYGYDRVLSVLGRHMRDFLNGLDNLHEYLKFSYPRMRAPSFICENETRQGLTLHYRSKRRGFVYYTMGLIREVARHFYHKEMHIELVREEILFDTVHVTFQLTFDNRAFTLASLAMTREEKHLPISASVLFEIFPFCIVFGSDMVVRSIGNSLMVILPDIILNRTNNIFELVTVESLMDRPALMDQKDSSNTDEELENEKNLRLKGQMIYMENWRMIMFLGTPVMPDLTSLINTGLYINDLSMHDFSR
;
A
#
# COMPACT_ATOMS: atom_id res chain seq x y z
N MET A 1 -16.16 -18.49 -1.53
CA MET A 1 -16.69 -17.33 -0.78
C MET A 1 -17.61 -16.47 -1.65
N THR A 2 -17.17 -15.97 -2.81
CA THR A 2 -18.01 -15.17 -3.73
C THR A 2 -19.29 -15.90 -4.20
N GLN A 3 -19.21 -17.18 -4.57
CA GLN A 3 -20.40 -17.98 -4.91
C GLN A 3 -21.37 -18.18 -3.72
N PHE A 4 -20.85 -18.31 -2.50
CA PHE A 4 -21.69 -18.42 -1.29
C PHE A 4 -22.42 -17.11 -1.00
N ILE A 5 -21.74 -15.98 -1.17
CA ILE A 5 -22.32 -14.65 -0.98
C ILE A 5 -23.37 -14.36 -2.05
N ASN A 6 -23.10 -14.69 -3.32
CA ASN A 6 -24.08 -14.50 -4.40
C ASN A 6 -25.34 -15.35 -4.19
N ASN A 7 -25.18 -16.61 -3.75
CA ASN A 7 -26.32 -17.47 -3.42
C ASN A 7 -27.08 -16.96 -2.19
N ALA A 8 -26.38 -16.43 -1.19
CA ALA A 8 -27.00 -15.80 -0.03
C ALA A 8 -27.81 -14.56 -0.45
N ASN A 9 -27.28 -13.69 -1.32
CA ASN A 9 -27.97 -12.49 -1.81
C ASN A 9 -29.32 -12.83 -2.45
N VAL A 10 -29.32 -13.77 -3.41
CA VAL A 10 -30.55 -14.20 -4.11
C VAL A 10 -31.57 -14.79 -3.14
N THR A 11 -31.12 -15.55 -2.15
CA THR A 11 -32.01 -16.14 -1.14
C THR A 11 -32.58 -15.08 -0.21
N THR A 12 -31.80 -14.06 0.13
CA THR A 12 -32.17 -13.02 1.08
C THR A 12 -33.15 -12.01 0.47
N GLU A 13 -32.96 -11.64 -0.79
CA GLU A 13 -33.90 -10.77 -1.52
C GLU A 13 -35.29 -11.41 -1.64
N ASN A 14 -35.34 -12.71 -1.90
CA ASN A 14 -36.58 -13.47 -2.02
C ASN A 14 -37.33 -13.68 -0.68
N ILE A 15 -36.62 -13.65 0.46
CA ILE A 15 -37.21 -13.96 1.78
C ILE A 15 -37.45 -12.69 2.62
N LEU A 16 -36.50 -11.75 2.63
CA LEU A 16 -36.54 -10.56 3.47
C LEU A 16 -37.05 -9.31 2.75
N GLY A 17 -37.13 -9.32 1.42
CA GLY A 17 -37.55 -8.16 0.63
C GLY A 17 -36.59 -6.96 0.71
N VAL A 18 -35.35 -7.19 1.14
CA VAL A 18 -34.28 -6.20 1.25
C VAL A 18 -33.47 -6.21 -0.04
N THR A 19 -33.07 -5.04 -0.53
CA THR A 19 -32.26 -4.96 -1.76
C THR A 19 -30.86 -5.55 -1.54
N GLU A 20 -30.24 -6.07 -2.60
CA GLU A 20 -28.86 -6.58 -2.54
C GLU A 20 -27.88 -5.55 -1.96
N LYS A 21 -28.10 -4.27 -2.27
CA LYS A 21 -27.27 -3.15 -1.80
C LYS A 21 -27.34 -2.97 -0.28
N GLU A 22 -28.56 -2.94 0.26
CA GLU A 22 -28.80 -2.81 1.70
C GLU A 22 -28.27 -4.03 2.45
N PHE A 23 -28.49 -5.23 1.89
CA PHE A 23 -27.96 -6.45 2.49
C PHE A 23 -26.42 -6.43 2.56
N MET A 24 -25.74 -6.07 1.46
CA MET A 24 -24.29 -5.95 1.41
C MET A 24 -23.76 -4.91 2.39
N ASP A 25 -24.42 -3.76 2.49
CA ASP A 25 -24.07 -2.71 3.44
C ASP A 25 -24.17 -3.21 4.90
N GLN A 26 -25.28 -3.85 5.26
CA GLN A 26 -25.47 -4.44 6.59
C GLN A 26 -24.49 -5.58 6.89
N MET A 27 -24.13 -6.38 5.89
CA MET A 27 -23.10 -7.41 6.03
C MET A 27 -21.72 -6.79 6.34
N GLY A 28 -21.40 -5.63 5.76
CA GLY A 28 -20.19 -4.88 6.09
C GLY A 28 -20.18 -4.42 7.55
N VAL A 29 -21.30 -3.87 8.01
CA VAL A 29 -21.49 -3.46 9.42
C VAL A 29 -21.37 -4.65 10.38
N PHE A 30 -22.03 -5.76 10.06
CA PHE A 30 -21.95 -6.98 10.87
C PHE A 30 -20.53 -7.54 10.92
N PHE A 31 -19.80 -7.50 9.80
CA PHE A 31 -18.43 -8.03 9.72
C PHE A 31 -17.48 -7.33 10.70
N VAL A 32 -17.56 -6.00 10.84
CA VAL A 32 -16.74 -5.24 11.80
C VAL A 32 -17.01 -5.71 13.23
N ASN A 33 -18.29 -5.83 13.59
CA ASN A 33 -18.70 -6.32 14.90
C ASN A 33 -18.25 -7.77 15.15
N PHE A 34 -18.33 -8.62 14.12
CA PHE A 34 -17.84 -10.00 14.17
C PHE A 34 -16.33 -10.03 14.42
N VAL A 35 -15.49 -9.35 13.64
CA VAL A 35 -14.02 -9.41 13.83
C VAL A 35 -13.58 -8.83 15.16
N SER A 36 -14.27 -7.81 15.68
CA SER A 36 -14.01 -7.28 17.03
C SER A 36 -14.24 -8.34 18.11
N GLN A 37 -15.25 -9.22 17.98
CA GLN A 37 -15.49 -10.32 18.95
C GLN A 37 -14.37 -11.38 18.96
N TYR A 38 -13.64 -11.55 17.85
CA TYR A 38 -12.52 -12.50 17.75
C TYR A 38 -11.17 -11.87 18.13
N GLY A 39 -11.16 -10.68 18.73
CA GLY A 39 -9.95 -10.05 19.27
C GLY A 39 -9.13 -9.23 18.27
N TYR A 40 -9.61 -9.06 17.02
CA TYR A 40 -8.99 -8.14 16.06
C TYR A 40 -9.22 -6.67 16.40
N ASP A 41 -10.06 -6.38 17.38
CA ASP A 41 -10.34 -5.03 17.89
C ASP A 41 -9.06 -4.26 18.28
N ARG A 42 -8.09 -4.95 18.88
CA ARG A 42 -6.78 -4.38 19.25
C ARG A 42 -5.94 -4.01 18.03
N VAL A 43 -6.01 -4.80 16.96
CA VAL A 43 -5.25 -4.53 15.73
C VAL A 43 -5.88 -3.37 14.96
N LEU A 44 -7.21 -3.34 14.86
CA LEU A 44 -7.96 -2.29 14.18
C LEU A 44 -7.83 -0.93 14.90
N SER A 45 -7.81 -0.92 16.23
CA SER A 45 -7.64 0.31 17.02
C SER A 45 -6.24 0.92 16.94
N VAL A 46 -5.20 0.14 16.65
CA VAL A 46 -3.83 0.65 16.48
C VAL A 46 -3.49 1.03 15.04
N LEU A 47 -4.36 0.73 14.07
CA LEU A 47 -4.10 1.00 12.66
C LEU A 47 -4.02 2.50 12.35
N GLY A 48 -4.75 3.32 13.10
CA GLY A 48 -4.78 4.76 12.87
C GLY A 48 -5.28 5.56 14.08
N ARG A 49 -4.69 6.72 14.34
CA ARG A 49 -5.16 7.64 15.40
C ARG A 49 -6.44 8.37 14.97
N HIS A 50 -6.58 8.57 13.67
CA HIS A 50 -7.72 9.19 13.01
C HIS A 50 -8.20 8.31 11.85
N MET A 51 -9.44 8.51 11.43
CA MET A 51 -10.06 7.77 10.33
C MET A 51 -9.22 7.80 9.03
N ARG A 52 -8.59 8.94 8.73
CA ARG A 52 -7.70 9.08 7.56
C ARG A 52 -6.45 8.19 7.65
N ASP A 53 -5.90 8.04 8.87
CA ASP A 53 -4.73 7.18 9.11
C ASP A 53 -5.12 5.72 8.88
N PHE A 54 -6.30 5.34 9.39
CA PHE A 54 -6.85 4.00 9.24
C PHE A 54 -6.98 3.62 7.75
N LEU A 55 -7.61 4.48 6.95
CA LEU A 55 -7.82 4.23 5.52
C LEU A 55 -6.49 4.06 4.76
N ASN A 56 -5.51 4.94 5.03
CA ASN A 56 -4.17 4.83 4.43
C ASN A 56 -3.39 3.61 4.95
N GLY A 57 -3.70 3.13 6.16
CA GLY A 57 -3.06 1.97 6.77
C GLY A 57 -3.63 0.61 6.34
N LEU A 58 -4.79 0.57 5.68
CA LEU A 58 -5.48 -0.69 5.34
C LEU A 58 -4.64 -1.62 4.47
N ASP A 59 -3.91 -1.07 3.49
CA ASP A 59 -3.07 -1.88 2.61
C ASP A 59 -1.92 -2.54 3.39
N ASN A 60 -1.36 -1.83 4.38
CA ASN A 60 -0.34 -2.40 5.29
C ASN A 60 -0.91 -3.52 6.17
N LEU A 61 -2.14 -3.34 6.67
CA LEU A 61 -2.82 -4.38 7.44
C LEU A 61 -3.08 -5.62 6.60
N HIS A 62 -3.55 -5.45 5.36
CA HIS A 62 -3.76 -6.56 4.45
C HIS A 62 -2.47 -7.30 4.14
N GLU A 63 -1.36 -6.58 3.96
CA GLU A 63 -0.05 -7.19 3.76
C GLU A 63 0.38 -7.99 4.99
N TYR A 64 0.17 -7.46 6.20
CA TYR A 64 0.40 -8.22 7.43
C TYR A 64 -0.46 -9.49 7.52
N LEU A 65 -1.74 -9.42 7.15
CA LEU A 65 -2.64 -10.57 7.18
C LEU A 65 -2.28 -11.63 6.13
N LYS A 66 -1.62 -11.28 5.02
CA LYS A 66 -1.17 -12.27 4.01
C LYS A 66 -0.17 -13.27 4.57
N PHE A 67 0.61 -12.91 5.60
CA PHE A 67 1.50 -13.87 6.27
C PHE A 67 0.73 -15.05 6.87
N SER A 68 -0.43 -14.79 7.49
CA SER A 68 -1.30 -15.83 8.05
C SER A 68 -2.27 -16.41 7.02
N TYR A 69 -2.62 -15.64 5.98
CA TYR A 69 -3.57 -16.02 4.94
C TYR A 69 -2.98 -15.82 3.53
N PRO A 70 -2.06 -16.70 3.07
CA PRO A 70 -1.32 -16.50 1.81
C PRO A 70 -2.18 -16.44 0.55
N ARG A 71 -3.39 -17.02 0.58
CA ARG A 71 -4.34 -17.00 -0.56
C ARG A 71 -5.29 -15.80 -0.53
N MET A 72 -5.13 -14.87 0.41
CA MET A 72 -6.00 -13.71 0.55
C MET A 72 -5.79 -12.73 -0.61
N ARG A 73 -6.87 -12.43 -1.34
CA ARG A 73 -6.91 -11.38 -2.37
C ARG A 73 -7.53 -10.12 -1.78
N ALA A 74 -6.69 -9.30 -1.18
CA ALA A 74 -7.09 -8.05 -0.54
C ALA A 74 -7.42 -6.95 -1.56
N PRO A 75 -8.38 -6.06 -1.27
CA PRO A 75 -8.53 -4.83 -2.03
C PRO A 75 -7.47 -3.81 -1.61
N SER A 76 -7.23 -2.82 -2.47
CA SER A 76 -6.36 -1.67 -2.19
C SER A 76 -7.18 -0.41 -1.97
N PHE A 77 -6.70 0.45 -1.06
CA PHE A 77 -7.31 1.70 -0.65
C PHE A 77 -6.34 2.86 -0.81
N ILE A 78 -6.74 3.89 -1.57
CA ILE A 78 -5.91 5.08 -1.82
C ILE A 78 -6.74 6.33 -1.51
N CYS A 79 -6.25 7.17 -0.60
CA CYS A 79 -6.87 8.45 -0.28
C CYS A 79 -6.32 9.56 -1.19
N GLU A 80 -7.20 10.40 -1.72
CA GLU A 80 -6.90 11.59 -2.53
C GLU A 80 -7.76 12.78 -2.09
N ASN A 81 -7.38 14.00 -2.48
CA ASN A 81 -8.12 15.24 -2.23
C ASN A 81 -8.57 15.40 -0.76
N GLU A 82 -7.63 15.19 0.18
CA GLU A 82 -7.91 15.30 1.61
C GLU A 82 -8.23 16.74 2.01
N THR A 83 -9.37 16.93 2.67
CA THR A 83 -9.82 18.22 3.18
C THR A 83 -10.23 18.12 4.65
N ARG A 84 -10.54 19.25 5.28
CA ARG A 84 -11.09 19.31 6.64
C ARG A 84 -12.43 18.58 6.80
N GLN A 85 -13.19 18.41 5.71
CA GLN A 85 -14.55 17.90 5.73
C GLN A 85 -14.69 16.50 5.12
N GLY A 86 -13.59 15.89 4.68
CA GLY A 86 -13.65 14.61 4.00
C GLY A 86 -12.45 14.36 3.09
N LEU A 87 -12.56 13.32 2.28
CA LEU A 87 -11.55 12.93 1.29
C LEU A 87 -12.19 12.09 0.18
N THR A 88 -11.48 11.94 -0.93
CA THR A 88 -11.83 11.01 -1.99
C THR A 88 -11.10 9.69 -1.75
N LEU A 89 -11.80 8.56 -1.76
CA LEU A 89 -11.21 7.24 -1.56
C LEU A 89 -11.37 6.40 -2.83
N HIS A 90 -10.24 5.93 -3.35
CA HIS A 90 -10.20 4.96 -4.43
C HIS A 90 -10.10 3.55 -3.85
N TYR A 91 -11.07 2.73 -4.19
CA TYR A 91 -11.12 1.32 -3.89
C TYR A 91 -10.82 0.52 -5.15
N ARG A 92 -9.82 -0.37 -5.09
CA ARG A 92 -9.46 -1.25 -6.19
C ARG A 92 -9.53 -2.70 -5.76
N SER A 93 -10.20 -3.54 -6.54
CA SER A 93 -10.40 -4.94 -6.20
C SER A 93 -10.61 -5.81 -7.44
N LYS A 94 -10.00 -7.00 -7.46
CA LYS A 94 -10.31 -8.06 -8.43
C LYS A 94 -11.66 -8.73 -8.15
N ARG A 95 -12.23 -8.52 -6.95
CA ARG A 95 -13.52 -9.08 -6.53
C ARG A 95 -14.65 -8.11 -6.83
N ARG A 96 -15.60 -8.54 -7.68
CA ARG A 96 -16.79 -7.76 -8.06
C ARG A 96 -17.93 -7.95 -7.03
N GLY A 97 -18.82 -6.96 -6.92
CA GLY A 97 -20.01 -7.01 -6.06
C GLY A 97 -19.79 -6.61 -4.60
N PHE A 98 -18.59 -6.16 -4.20
CA PHE A 98 -18.26 -5.78 -2.82
C PHE A 98 -18.28 -4.27 -2.55
N VAL A 99 -18.84 -3.48 -3.47
CA VAL A 99 -18.87 -2.01 -3.38
C VAL A 99 -19.62 -1.57 -2.13
N TYR A 100 -20.90 -1.96 -2.01
CA TYR A 100 -21.75 -1.60 -0.87
C TYR A 100 -21.29 -2.27 0.44
N TYR A 101 -20.72 -3.47 0.36
CA TYR A 101 -20.07 -4.12 1.52
C TYR A 101 -18.95 -3.26 2.09
N THR A 102 -18.11 -2.70 1.22
CA THR A 102 -17.00 -1.83 1.62
C THR A 102 -17.53 -0.52 2.23
N MET A 103 -18.63 0.03 1.69
CA MET A 103 -19.28 1.21 2.28
C MET A 103 -19.76 0.94 3.71
N GLY A 104 -20.45 -0.18 3.94
CA GLY A 104 -20.90 -0.59 5.28
C GLY A 104 -19.76 -0.78 6.27
N LEU A 105 -18.68 -1.44 5.82
CA LEU A 105 -17.48 -1.67 6.64
C LEU A 105 -16.83 -0.36 7.07
N ILE A 106 -16.57 0.56 6.13
CA ILE A 106 -15.92 1.83 6.43
C ILE A 106 -16.79 2.67 7.37
N ARG A 107 -18.11 2.73 7.13
CA ARG A 107 -19.05 3.47 7.97
C ARG A 107 -19.06 2.94 9.41
N GLU A 108 -19.05 1.62 9.56
CA GLU A 108 -19.06 1.02 10.89
C GLU A 108 -17.74 1.22 11.62
N VAL A 109 -16.60 1.14 10.93
CA VAL A 109 -15.30 1.48 11.54
C VAL A 109 -15.28 2.92 12.03
N ALA A 110 -15.75 3.87 11.22
CA ALA A 110 -15.81 5.28 11.59
C ALA A 110 -16.67 5.51 12.85
N ARG A 111 -17.81 4.82 12.95
CA ARG A 111 -18.73 4.91 14.08
C ARG A 111 -18.18 4.22 15.33
N HIS A 112 -17.69 3.00 15.19
CA HIS A 112 -17.28 2.14 16.30
C HIS A 112 -15.96 2.58 16.94
N PHE A 113 -14.93 2.85 16.13
CA PHE A 113 -13.58 3.17 16.62
C PHE A 113 -13.30 4.66 16.76
N TYR A 114 -13.87 5.49 15.88
CA TYR A 114 -13.56 6.92 15.83
C TYR A 114 -14.71 7.82 16.30
N HIS A 115 -15.88 7.25 16.63
CA HIS A 115 -17.09 7.98 17.02
C HIS A 115 -17.44 9.11 16.05
N LYS A 116 -17.25 8.86 14.75
CA LYS A 116 -17.54 9.82 13.68
C LYS A 116 -18.70 9.32 12.83
N GLU A 117 -19.62 10.23 12.56
CA GLU A 117 -20.58 10.03 11.50
C GLU A 117 -19.88 10.22 10.15
N MET A 118 -20.12 9.26 9.26
CA MET A 118 -19.49 9.22 7.96
C MET A 118 -20.54 9.02 6.88
N HIS A 119 -20.60 9.98 5.97
CA HIS A 119 -21.37 9.89 4.75
C HIS A 119 -20.46 9.40 3.61
N ILE A 120 -20.91 8.40 2.86
CA ILE A 120 -20.16 7.80 1.75
C ILE A 120 -21.03 7.85 0.50
N GLU A 121 -20.55 8.54 -0.53
CA GLU A 121 -21.21 8.61 -1.84
C GLU A 121 -20.38 7.87 -2.88
N LEU A 122 -21.06 7.09 -3.72
CA LEU A 122 -20.45 6.45 -4.88
C LEU A 122 -20.37 7.46 -6.03
N VAL A 123 -19.15 7.91 -6.37
CA VAL A 123 -18.93 8.89 -7.44
C VAL A 123 -18.78 8.20 -8.79
N ARG A 124 -18.00 7.12 -8.84
CA ARG A 124 -17.66 6.42 -10.09
C ARG A 124 -17.37 4.95 -9.81
N GLU A 125 -17.81 4.08 -10.71
CA GLU A 125 -17.49 2.65 -10.72
C GLU A 125 -17.05 2.27 -12.13
N GLU A 126 -15.83 1.77 -12.27
CA GLU A 126 -15.25 1.37 -13.54
C GLU A 126 -14.63 -0.01 -13.45
N ILE A 127 -14.65 -0.73 -14.57
CA ILE A 127 -13.98 -2.02 -14.68
C ILE A 127 -12.82 -1.85 -15.64
N LEU A 128 -11.61 -1.85 -15.10
CA LEU A 128 -10.35 -1.77 -15.83
C LEU A 128 -9.77 -3.19 -15.92
N PHE A 129 -9.90 -3.82 -17.08
CA PHE A 129 -9.52 -5.22 -17.32
C PHE A 129 -10.23 -6.18 -16.35
N ASP A 130 -9.49 -6.72 -15.37
CA ASP A 130 -10.02 -7.61 -14.33
C ASP A 130 -10.13 -6.93 -12.94
N THR A 131 -9.86 -5.62 -12.87
CA THR A 131 -9.92 -4.86 -11.61
C THR A 131 -11.08 -3.88 -11.64
N VAL A 132 -11.94 -3.95 -10.62
CA VAL A 132 -12.95 -2.93 -10.36
C VAL A 132 -12.26 -1.77 -9.65
N HIS A 133 -12.36 -0.57 -10.21
CA HIS A 133 -11.94 0.67 -9.58
C HIS A 133 -13.19 1.49 -9.26
N VAL A 134 -13.41 1.70 -7.97
CA VAL A 134 -14.50 2.50 -7.43
C VAL A 134 -13.94 3.75 -6.77
N THR A 135 -14.59 4.87 -6.99
CA THR A 135 -14.26 6.15 -6.34
C THR A 135 -15.41 6.54 -5.43
N PHE A 136 -15.11 6.69 -4.15
CA PHE A 136 -16.02 7.14 -3.11
C PHE A 136 -15.70 8.57 -2.70
N GLN A 137 -16.73 9.36 -2.45
CA GLN A 137 -16.60 10.63 -1.74
C GLN A 137 -16.99 10.41 -0.28
N LEU A 138 -16.01 10.58 0.62
CA LEU A 138 -16.22 10.45 2.07
C LEU A 138 -16.37 11.83 2.67
N THR A 139 -17.45 12.05 3.40
CA THR A 139 -17.70 13.28 4.15
C THR A 139 -17.76 12.96 5.63
N PHE A 140 -16.82 13.52 6.39
CA PHE A 140 -16.69 13.35 7.85
C PHE A 140 -15.85 14.47 8.44
N ASP A 141 -15.90 14.66 9.76
CA ASP A 141 -15.03 15.62 10.43
C ASP A 141 -13.56 15.19 10.37
N ASN A 142 -12.79 15.74 9.44
CA ASN A 142 -11.37 15.45 9.22
C ASN A 142 -10.48 16.63 9.70
N ARG A 143 -10.89 17.36 10.73
CA ARG A 143 -10.12 18.49 11.32
C ARG A 143 -8.70 18.12 11.77
N ALA A 144 -8.51 16.88 12.21
CA ALA A 144 -7.21 16.39 12.65
C ALA A 144 -6.16 16.45 11.54
N PHE A 145 -6.55 16.21 10.28
CA PHE A 145 -5.68 16.35 9.11
C PHE A 145 -5.13 17.77 8.99
N THR A 146 -6.00 18.78 9.09
CA THR A 146 -5.60 20.18 8.99
C THR A 146 -4.65 20.59 10.11
N LEU A 147 -4.83 20.09 11.34
CA LEU A 147 -3.90 20.41 12.44
C LEU A 147 -2.52 19.79 12.26
N ALA A 148 -2.43 18.55 11.78
CA ALA A 148 -1.16 17.91 11.45
C ALA A 148 -0.47 18.65 10.28
N SER A 149 -1.22 18.93 9.21
CA SER A 149 -0.70 19.66 8.04
C SER A 149 -0.32 21.12 8.37
N LEU A 150 -1.06 21.79 9.26
CA LEU A 150 -0.74 23.13 9.78
C LEU A 150 0.47 23.15 10.71
N ALA A 151 0.66 22.10 11.52
CA ALA A 151 1.85 21.96 12.36
C ALA A 151 3.11 21.77 11.49
N MET A 152 3.00 21.04 10.37
CA MET A 152 4.11 20.88 9.42
C MET A 152 4.37 22.13 8.57
N THR A 153 3.36 22.98 8.33
CA THR A 153 3.51 24.21 7.52
C THR A 153 3.84 25.47 8.33
N ARG A 154 3.56 25.52 9.65
CA ARG A 154 3.93 26.69 10.49
C ARG A 154 5.44 26.89 10.64
N GLU A 155 6.25 25.88 10.36
CA GLU A 155 7.72 25.94 10.37
C GLU A 155 8.34 25.98 8.96
N GLU A 156 7.56 26.25 7.90
CA GLU A 156 8.10 26.50 6.55
C GLU A 156 8.72 27.90 6.42
N LYS A 157 9.73 28.18 7.22
CA LYS A 157 10.80 29.11 6.87
C LYS A 157 12.12 28.38 6.99
N HIS A 158 12.35 27.50 6.02
CA HIS A 158 13.64 26.88 5.73
C HIS A 158 14.25 26.10 6.91
N LEU A 159 14.01 24.79 6.93
CA LEU A 159 15.08 23.89 7.34
C LEU A 159 15.86 23.55 6.06
N PRO A 160 16.99 24.22 5.76
CA PRO A 160 17.82 23.91 4.60
C PRO A 160 18.60 22.63 4.89
N ILE A 161 17.90 21.50 5.01
CA ILE A 161 18.55 20.21 4.95
C ILE A 161 19.01 20.07 3.51
N SER A 162 20.33 20.20 3.30
CA SER A 162 20.92 19.91 2.01
C SER A 162 20.51 18.50 1.59
N ALA A 163 20.18 18.29 0.31
CA ALA A 163 19.87 16.97 -0.21
C ALA A 163 20.96 15.93 0.14
N SER A 164 22.21 16.38 0.28
CA SER A 164 23.32 15.53 0.76
C SER A 164 23.07 14.92 2.14
N VAL A 165 22.54 15.71 3.09
CA VAL A 165 22.23 15.22 4.45
C VAL A 165 21.07 14.23 4.40
N LEU A 166 20.08 14.47 3.53
CA LEU A 166 18.97 13.53 3.35
C LEU A 166 19.46 12.16 2.82
N PHE A 167 20.40 12.16 1.87
CA PHE A 167 20.98 10.94 1.29
C PHE A 167 21.97 10.22 2.23
N GLU A 168 22.57 10.93 3.18
CA GLU A 168 23.32 10.34 4.29
C GLU A 168 22.39 9.67 5.31
N ILE A 169 21.25 10.28 5.61
CA ILE A 169 20.25 9.71 6.53
C ILE A 169 19.59 8.49 5.88
N PHE A 170 19.23 8.57 4.59
CA PHE A 170 18.58 7.50 3.85
C PHE A 170 19.51 6.92 2.75
N PRO A 171 20.49 6.07 3.12
CA PRO A 171 21.50 5.51 2.24
C PRO A 171 20.95 4.64 1.11
N PHE A 172 19.75 4.09 1.27
CA PHE A 172 19.08 3.22 0.29
C PHE A 172 17.89 3.89 -0.42
N CYS A 173 17.85 5.23 -0.44
CA CYS A 173 16.83 5.93 -1.20
C CYS A 173 17.16 6.03 -2.70
N ILE A 174 16.12 6.15 -3.53
CA ILE A 174 16.23 6.35 -4.98
C ILE A 174 15.28 7.48 -5.37
N VAL A 175 15.76 8.44 -6.16
CA VAL A 175 14.96 9.56 -6.66
C VAL A 175 14.74 9.40 -8.15
N PHE A 176 13.48 9.28 -8.55
CA PHE A 176 13.04 9.15 -9.94
C PHE A 176 12.49 10.48 -10.45
N GLY A 177 12.90 10.87 -11.66
CA GLY A 177 12.30 11.97 -12.40
C GLY A 177 10.88 11.67 -12.87
N SER A 178 10.19 12.68 -13.39
CA SER A 178 8.88 12.50 -14.04
C SER A 178 8.93 11.61 -15.29
N ASP A 179 10.11 11.47 -15.89
CA ASP A 179 10.43 10.54 -16.98
C ASP A 179 10.80 9.13 -16.47
N MET A 180 10.56 8.87 -15.18
CA MET A 180 10.97 7.67 -14.46
C MET A 180 12.49 7.45 -14.39
N VAL A 181 13.35 8.29 -14.97
CA VAL A 181 14.81 8.11 -14.93
C VAL A 181 15.34 8.41 -13.53
N VAL A 182 16.21 7.55 -13.00
CA VAL A 182 16.91 7.77 -11.73
C VAL A 182 17.78 9.04 -11.82
N ARG A 183 17.49 10.02 -10.95
CA ARG A 183 18.19 11.30 -10.83
C ARG A 183 19.25 11.29 -9.73
N SER A 184 18.98 10.58 -8.64
CA SER A 184 19.87 10.50 -7.48
C SER A 184 19.61 9.20 -6.73
N ILE A 185 20.63 8.70 -6.03
CA ILE A 185 20.55 7.54 -5.15
C ILE A 185 21.28 7.85 -3.85
N GLY A 186 20.90 7.17 -2.77
CA GLY A 186 21.58 7.26 -1.49
C GLY A 186 23.02 6.70 -1.56
N ASN A 187 23.83 7.11 -0.59
CA ASN A 187 25.28 6.85 -0.62
C ASN A 187 25.62 5.36 -0.69
N SER A 188 24.95 4.51 0.09
CA SER A 188 25.23 3.07 0.10
C SER A 188 24.83 2.41 -1.22
N LEU A 189 23.71 2.81 -1.84
CA LEU A 189 23.35 2.32 -3.18
C LEU A 189 24.35 2.79 -4.24
N MET A 190 24.94 3.98 -4.11
CA MET A 190 25.95 4.46 -5.04
C MET A 190 27.24 3.64 -4.99
N VAL A 191 27.57 3.06 -3.83
CA VAL A 191 28.74 2.17 -3.67
C VAL A 191 28.50 0.82 -4.34
N ILE A 192 27.30 0.24 -4.15
CA ILE A 192 26.98 -1.11 -4.65
C ILE A 192 26.62 -1.08 -6.14
N LEU A 193 25.94 -0.03 -6.58
CA LEU A 193 25.37 0.09 -7.92
C LEU A 193 25.72 1.45 -8.56
N PRO A 194 27.02 1.75 -8.78
CA PRO A 194 27.47 3.03 -9.32
C PRO A 194 26.95 3.31 -10.74
N ASP A 195 26.71 2.25 -11.52
CA ASP A 195 26.34 2.35 -12.93
C ASP A 195 24.88 2.74 -13.16
N ILE A 196 24.03 2.78 -12.11
CA ILE A 196 22.61 3.15 -12.21
C ILE A 196 22.43 4.57 -12.75
N ILE A 197 23.19 5.52 -12.20
CA ILE A 197 23.09 6.92 -12.62
C ILE A 197 23.72 7.12 -14.01
N LEU A 198 24.81 6.40 -14.28
CA LEU A 198 25.58 6.53 -15.52
C LEU A 198 24.84 5.98 -16.74
N ASN A 199 24.13 4.86 -16.59
CA ASN A 199 23.42 4.22 -17.69
C ASN A 199 22.05 4.86 -17.99
N ARG A 200 21.55 5.75 -17.13
CA ARG A 200 20.21 6.37 -17.25
C ARG A 200 19.09 5.35 -17.50
N THR A 201 19.24 4.12 -17.00
CA THR A 201 18.30 3.03 -17.27
C THR A 201 17.62 2.59 -15.98
N ASN A 202 16.32 2.34 -16.07
CA ASN A 202 15.54 1.71 -15.00
C ASN A 202 15.58 0.19 -15.05
N ASN A 203 16.29 -0.39 -16.02
CA ASN A 203 16.33 -1.83 -16.28
C ASN A 203 17.08 -2.63 -15.19
N ILE A 204 17.46 -1.98 -14.09
CA ILE A 204 18.22 -2.56 -12.97
C ILE A 204 17.28 -2.91 -11.80
N PHE A 205 16.06 -2.37 -11.78
CA PHE A 205 15.08 -2.62 -10.72
C PHE A 205 13.91 -3.45 -11.23
N GLU A 206 13.73 -4.63 -10.64
CA GLU A 206 12.48 -5.36 -10.73
C GLU A 206 11.58 -4.96 -9.57
N LEU A 207 10.44 -4.33 -9.87
CA LEU A 207 9.44 -4.05 -8.85
C LEU A 207 8.72 -5.35 -8.50
N VAL A 208 9.15 -5.98 -7.42
CA VAL A 208 8.47 -7.16 -6.88
C VAL A 208 7.32 -6.69 -5.98
N THR A 209 6.16 -6.45 -6.59
CA THR A 209 4.89 -6.39 -5.84
C THR A 209 4.38 -7.81 -5.60
N VAL A 210 3.79 -8.07 -4.42
CA VAL A 210 3.22 -9.39 -4.06
C VAL A 210 2.13 -9.85 -5.05
N GLU A 211 1.62 -8.95 -5.89
CA GLU A 211 0.84 -9.30 -7.07
C GLU A 211 1.57 -8.85 -8.35
N SER A 212 1.77 -9.79 -9.28
CA SER A 212 2.27 -9.50 -10.63
C SER A 212 1.41 -8.42 -11.28
N LEU A 213 2.03 -7.36 -11.80
CA LEU A 213 1.35 -6.30 -12.55
C LEU A 213 0.87 -6.77 -13.94
N MET A 214 1.14 -8.00 -14.35
CA MET A 214 0.65 -8.56 -15.61
C MET A 214 0.35 -10.04 -15.44
N ASP A 215 -0.92 -10.42 -15.51
CA ASP A 215 -1.30 -11.74 -16.01
C ASP A 215 -0.86 -11.77 -17.48
N ARG A 216 0.36 -12.24 -17.76
CA ARG A 216 0.77 -12.56 -19.14
C ARG A 216 0.04 -13.84 -19.55
N PRO A 217 -0.90 -13.82 -20.51
CA PRO A 217 -1.46 -15.05 -21.03
C PRO A 217 -0.39 -15.78 -21.84
N ALA A 218 -0.14 -17.03 -21.45
CA ALA A 218 0.43 -18.12 -22.25
C ALA A 218 1.51 -17.76 -23.29
N LEU A 219 2.77 -17.84 -22.87
CA LEU A 219 3.85 -18.36 -23.70
C LEU A 219 4.50 -19.54 -22.97
N MET A 220 3.71 -20.61 -22.77
CA MET A 220 4.31 -21.95 -22.73
C MET A 220 4.47 -22.36 -24.19
N ASP A 221 5.69 -22.27 -24.69
CA ASP A 221 6.27 -23.40 -25.41
C ASP A 221 7.79 -23.22 -25.55
N GLN A 222 8.48 -24.26 -25.08
CA GLN A 222 9.90 -24.57 -25.25
C GLN A 222 10.91 -23.69 -24.50
N LYS A 223 11.37 -24.20 -23.35
CA LYS A 223 12.79 -24.44 -23.14
C LYS A 223 13.03 -25.50 -22.07
N ASP A 224 13.71 -26.55 -22.53
CA ASP A 224 14.26 -27.65 -21.76
C ASP A 224 15.28 -27.19 -20.70
N SER A 225 15.27 -27.91 -19.57
CA SER A 225 16.45 -28.35 -18.81
C SER A 225 17.53 -27.32 -18.42
N SER A 226 17.40 -26.70 -17.24
CA SER A 226 18.50 -26.44 -16.28
C SER A 226 17.98 -25.77 -15.00
N ASN A 227 17.43 -26.56 -14.08
CA ASN A 227 16.82 -26.08 -12.82
C ASN A 227 17.83 -25.78 -11.70
N THR A 228 19.07 -25.43 -12.03
CA THR A 228 20.14 -25.15 -11.05
C THR A 228 20.65 -23.71 -11.08
N ASP A 229 20.39 -22.96 -12.15
CA ASP A 229 20.97 -21.61 -12.31
C ASP A 229 20.05 -20.50 -11.77
N GLU A 230 18.72 -20.69 -11.76
CA GLU A 230 17.76 -19.68 -11.25
C GLU A 230 17.76 -19.56 -9.70
N GLU A 231 18.13 -20.62 -8.97
CA GLU A 231 18.29 -20.56 -7.52
C GLU A 231 19.58 -19.83 -7.11
N LEU A 232 20.64 -19.92 -7.92
CA LEU A 232 21.94 -19.27 -7.68
C LEU A 232 21.95 -17.77 -8.04
N GLU A 233 21.12 -17.33 -8.98
CA GLU A 233 21.00 -15.90 -9.33
C GLU A 233 20.22 -15.09 -8.29
N ASN A 234 19.24 -15.71 -7.61
CA ASN A 234 18.45 -15.03 -6.59
C ASN A 234 19.24 -14.66 -5.32
N GLU A 235 20.34 -15.36 -5.00
CA GLU A 235 21.20 -15.04 -3.84
C GLU A 235 22.04 -13.77 -4.02
N LYS A 236 22.18 -13.24 -5.24
CA LYS A 236 22.95 -12.01 -5.51
C LYS A 236 22.09 -10.75 -5.58
N ASN A 237 20.77 -10.88 -5.55
CA ASN A 237 19.88 -9.76 -5.77
C ASN A 237 19.58 -9.02 -4.46
N LEU A 238 20.03 -7.76 -4.39
CA LEU A 238 19.72 -6.87 -3.27
C LEU A 238 18.22 -6.55 -3.27
N ARG A 239 17.51 -7.04 -2.23
CA ARG A 239 16.08 -6.73 -2.04
C ARG A 239 15.93 -5.51 -1.15
N LEU A 240 15.27 -4.48 -1.67
CA LEU A 240 14.92 -3.28 -0.91
C LEU A 240 13.42 -3.30 -0.59
N LYS A 241 13.07 -3.08 0.67
CA LYS A 241 11.69 -2.86 1.10
C LYS A 241 11.52 -1.40 1.48
N GLY A 242 10.50 -0.75 0.95
CA GLY A 242 10.33 0.69 1.15
C GLY A 242 9.02 1.23 0.65
N GLN A 243 8.88 2.55 0.75
CA GLN A 243 7.73 3.30 0.28
C GLN A 243 8.14 4.29 -0.80
N MET A 244 7.31 4.42 -1.84
CA MET A 244 7.43 5.49 -2.84
C MET A 244 6.59 6.69 -2.41
N ILE A 245 7.19 7.88 -2.45
CA ILE A 245 6.59 9.15 -2.03
C ILE A 245 6.74 10.15 -3.17
N TYR A 246 5.64 10.77 -3.59
CA TYR A 246 5.68 11.86 -4.57
C TYR A 246 6.00 13.18 -3.87
N MET A 247 7.02 13.89 -4.34
CA MET A 247 7.43 15.20 -3.81
C MET A 247 7.00 16.29 -4.79
N GLU A 248 5.91 17.00 -4.49
CA GLU A 248 5.34 18.04 -5.36
C GLU A 248 6.35 19.13 -5.72
N ASN A 249 7.12 19.61 -4.75
CA ASN A 249 8.12 20.66 -4.94
C ASN A 249 9.24 20.27 -5.91
N TRP A 250 9.60 18.99 -5.96
CA TRP A 250 10.63 18.47 -6.86
C TRP A 250 10.05 17.91 -8.16
N ARG A 251 8.74 17.65 -8.21
CA ARG A 251 8.04 16.90 -9.27
C ARG A 251 8.73 15.56 -9.55
N MET A 252 9.14 14.89 -8.47
CA MET A 252 9.90 13.64 -8.48
C MET A 252 9.26 12.62 -7.54
N ILE A 253 9.54 11.34 -7.78
CA ILE A 253 9.14 10.26 -6.89
C ILE A 253 10.39 9.79 -6.13
N MET A 254 10.34 9.82 -4.81
CA MET A 254 11.39 9.31 -3.95
C MET A 254 10.98 7.95 -3.40
N PHE A 255 11.77 6.92 -3.64
CA PHE A 255 11.70 5.66 -2.93
C PHE A 255 12.57 5.75 -1.68
N LEU A 256 11.97 5.55 -0.51
CA LEU A 256 12.65 5.39 0.77
C LEU A 256 12.55 3.93 1.18
N GLY A 257 13.66 3.21 1.11
CA GLY A 257 13.69 1.80 1.46
C GLY A 257 14.88 1.44 2.32
N THR A 258 14.84 0.21 2.80
CA THR A 258 15.88 -0.44 3.58
C THR A 258 16.15 -1.83 2.98
N PRO A 259 17.40 -2.31 3.02
CA PRO A 259 17.73 -3.62 2.52
C PRO A 259 17.15 -4.70 3.42
N VAL A 260 16.53 -5.71 2.81
CA VAL A 260 16.02 -6.88 3.54
C VAL A 260 17.16 -7.87 3.68
N MET A 261 17.80 -7.88 4.84
CA MET A 261 18.94 -8.75 5.16
C MET A 261 18.54 -9.78 6.21
N PRO A 262 18.34 -11.07 5.83
CA PRO A 262 17.98 -12.10 6.79
C PRO A 262 19.17 -12.53 7.68
N ASP A 263 20.41 -12.41 7.18
CA ASP A 263 21.61 -12.89 7.85
C ASP A 263 22.89 -12.14 7.43
N LEU A 264 23.98 -12.36 8.18
CA LEU A 264 25.28 -11.73 7.93
C LEU A 264 25.90 -12.17 6.59
N THR A 265 25.59 -13.37 6.12
CA THR A 265 26.08 -13.87 4.82
C THR A 265 25.51 -13.04 3.67
N SER A 266 24.23 -12.65 3.75
CA SER A 266 23.60 -11.76 2.77
C SER A 266 24.28 -10.40 2.67
N LEU A 267 24.74 -9.83 3.79
CA LEU A 267 25.52 -8.58 3.80
C LEU A 267 26.86 -8.75 3.07
N ILE A 268 27.58 -9.84 3.35
CA ILE A 268 28.86 -10.15 2.70
C ILE A 268 28.67 -10.35 1.20
N ASN A 269 27.65 -11.11 0.79
CA ASN A 269 27.38 -11.42 -0.62
C ASN A 269 26.97 -10.19 -1.43
N THR A 270 26.29 -9.22 -0.81
CA THR A 270 25.89 -7.96 -1.45
C THR A 270 26.98 -6.89 -1.41
N GLY A 271 28.09 -7.14 -0.72
CA GLY A 271 29.18 -6.18 -0.57
C GLY A 271 28.86 -5.02 0.38
N LEU A 272 27.83 -5.18 1.22
CA LEU A 272 27.37 -4.20 2.18
C LEU A 272 28.04 -4.36 3.54
N TYR A 273 28.38 -3.25 4.17
CA TYR A 273 28.87 -3.21 5.54
C TYR A 273 27.74 -2.85 6.50
N ILE A 274 27.88 -3.27 7.76
CA ILE A 274 26.93 -2.90 8.83
C ILE A 274 26.83 -1.38 9.00
N ASN A 275 27.89 -0.64 8.70
CA ASN A 275 27.90 0.83 8.77
C ASN A 275 27.10 1.50 7.65
N ASP A 276 26.81 0.78 6.56
CA ASP A 276 26.02 1.28 5.44
C ASP A 276 24.52 1.25 5.75
N LEU A 277 24.12 0.55 6.82
CA LEU A 277 22.75 0.51 7.35
C LEU A 277 22.47 1.74 8.22
N SER A 278 21.30 2.35 8.03
CA SER A 278 20.87 3.52 8.80
C SER A 278 20.82 3.22 10.30
N MET A 279 21.38 4.11 11.13
CA MET A 279 21.35 3.99 12.60
C MET A 279 19.94 4.00 13.21
N HIS A 280 18.94 4.51 12.48
CA HIS A 280 17.54 4.60 12.91
C HIS A 280 16.66 3.48 12.30
N ASP A 281 17.25 2.62 11.47
CA ASP A 281 16.56 1.45 10.94
C ASP A 281 16.74 0.28 11.90
N PHE A 282 15.64 -0.41 12.22
CA PHE A 282 15.63 -1.57 13.11
C PHE A 282 16.18 -2.84 12.45
N SER A 283 16.60 -2.76 11.18
CA SER A 283 17.26 -3.86 10.45
C SER A 283 18.72 -4.09 10.85
N ARG A 284 19.28 -3.26 11.75
CA ARG A 284 20.64 -3.39 12.28
C ARG A 284 20.73 -4.34 13.49
#